data_AF-A0A968MGN4-F1
#
_entry.id   AF-A0A968MGN4-F1
#
_cell.length_a   1.000
_cell.length_b   1.000
_cell.length_c   1.000
_cell.angle_alpha   90.00
_cell.angle_beta   90.00
_cell.angle_gamma   90.00
#
_symmetry.space_group_name_H-M   'P 1'
#
loop_
_entity.id
_entity.type
_entity.pdbx_description
1 polymer ?
#
loop_
_entity_poly.entity_id
_entity_poly.type
_entity_poly.pdbx_seq_one_letter_code
_entity_poly.pdbx_strand_id
1 'polypeptide(L)'
;MKKIYKLTGVIVVFLFCLNTLMAQKFPLKVSENGRYFTDQEGKPFFYMAETPWLLIQHLTREEIIEFMDLRKEQGFNVLQIHLLPFIPINRPNRYGEWPFTDFDFQNQ
;
A
#
# COMPACT_ATOMS: atom_id res chain seq x y z
N MET A 1 -22.16 -32.00 -24.85
CA MET A 1 -22.42 -30.54 -24.66
C MET A 1 -22.10 -30.03 -23.26
N LYS A 2 -22.53 -30.67 -22.15
CA LYS A 2 -22.21 -30.21 -20.76
C LYS A 2 -20.71 -30.13 -20.39
N LYS A 3 -19.83 -30.94 -21.01
CA LYS A 3 -18.37 -30.91 -20.74
C LYS A 3 -17.66 -29.68 -21.34
N ILE A 4 -18.19 -29.12 -22.43
CA ILE A 4 -17.58 -27.96 -23.11
C ILE A 4 -17.73 -26.71 -22.24
N TYR A 5 -18.90 -26.45 -21.66
CA TYR A 5 -19.13 -25.29 -20.76
C TYR A 5 -18.30 -25.33 -19.47
N LYS A 6 -17.96 -26.53 -18.97
CA LYS A 6 -17.04 -26.68 -17.83
C LYS A 6 -15.61 -26.30 -18.23
N LEU A 7 -15.18 -26.70 -19.42
CA LEU A 7 -13.84 -26.39 -19.93
C LEU A 7 -13.70 -24.89 -20.27
N THR A 8 -14.71 -24.27 -20.89
CA THR A 8 -14.72 -22.81 -21.09
C THR A 8 -14.76 -22.05 -19.77
N GLY A 9 -15.54 -22.49 -18.78
CA GLY A 9 -15.56 -21.88 -17.45
C GLY A 9 -14.21 -21.93 -16.74
N VAL A 10 -13.51 -23.06 -16.80
CA VAL A 10 -12.15 -23.20 -16.24
C VAL A 10 -11.14 -22.31 -16.97
N ILE A 11 -11.21 -22.23 -18.30
CA ILE A 11 -10.32 -21.37 -19.11
C ILE A 11 -10.54 -19.89 -18.79
N VAL A 12 -11.80 -19.44 -18.64
CA VAL A 12 -12.12 -18.05 -18.29
C VAL A 12 -11.63 -17.69 -16.88
N VAL A 13 -11.82 -18.59 -15.90
CA VAL A 13 -11.29 -18.41 -14.54
C VAL A 13 -9.76 -18.37 -14.54
N PHE A 14 -9.11 -19.23 -15.32
CA PHE A 14 -7.66 -19.28 -15.43
C PHE A 14 -7.06 -18.03 -16.11
N LEU A 15 -7.72 -17.52 -17.15
CA LEU A 15 -7.35 -16.25 -17.82
C LEU A 15 -7.59 -15.03 -16.91
N PHE A 16 -8.57 -15.08 -16.01
CA PHE A 16 -8.79 -14.05 -14.99
C PHE A 16 -7.69 -14.08 -13.92
N CYS A 17 -7.25 -15.27 -13.49
CA CYS A 17 -6.12 -15.45 -12.57
C CYS A 17 -4.75 -15.07 -13.16
N LEU A 18 -4.55 -15.16 -14.48
CA LEU A 18 -3.27 -14.77 -15.09
C LEU A 18 -3.07 -13.25 -15.09
N ASN A 19 -4.14 -12.47 -15.27
CA ASN A 19 -4.08 -11.00 -15.27
C ASN A 19 -3.80 -10.40 -13.87
N THR A 20 -4.17 -11.11 -12.80
CA THR A 20 -3.88 -10.69 -11.42
C THR A 20 -2.42 -10.91 -11.01
N LEU A 21 -1.67 -11.76 -11.71
CA LEU A 21 -0.29 -12.13 -11.35
C LEU A 21 0.76 -11.05 -11.67
N MET A 22 0.43 -10.09 -12.53
CA MET A 22 1.37 -9.02 -12.92
C MET A 22 1.40 -7.92 -11.86
N ALA A 23 2.58 -7.65 -11.32
CA ALA A 23 2.83 -6.55 -10.40
C ALA A 23 2.45 -5.20 -11.05
N GLN A 24 1.93 -4.26 -10.26
CA GLN A 24 1.55 -2.93 -10.75
C GLN A 24 2.80 -2.13 -11.15
N LYS A 25 2.76 -1.47 -12.31
CA LYS A 25 3.85 -0.60 -12.77
C LYS A 25 3.66 0.85 -12.31
N PHE A 26 4.53 1.29 -11.43
CA PHE A 26 4.52 2.66 -10.87
C PHE A 26 5.31 3.65 -11.75
N PRO A 27 5.05 4.98 -11.64
CA PRO A 27 4.04 5.61 -10.78
C PRO A 27 2.60 5.35 -11.25
N LEU A 28 1.63 5.51 -10.35
CA LEU A 28 0.21 5.47 -10.75
C LEU A 28 -0.14 6.72 -11.56
N LYS A 29 -1.15 6.60 -12.43
CA LYS A 29 -1.75 7.70 -13.21
C LYS A 29 -3.26 7.71 -13.06
N VAL A 30 -3.89 8.85 -13.31
CA VAL A 30 -5.36 8.95 -13.38
C VAL A 30 -5.83 8.24 -14.65
N SER A 31 -6.92 7.48 -14.57
CA SER A 31 -7.54 6.81 -15.72
C SER A 31 -7.96 7.80 -16.81
N GLU A 32 -8.08 7.35 -18.05
CA GLU A 32 -8.49 8.20 -19.19
C GLU A 32 -9.83 8.91 -18.95
N ASN A 33 -10.75 8.26 -18.25
CA ASN A 33 -12.05 8.83 -17.91
C ASN A 33 -12.07 9.67 -16.62
N GLY A 34 -10.92 9.82 -15.94
CA GLY A 34 -10.78 10.67 -14.77
C GLY A 34 -11.39 10.15 -13.47
N ARG A 35 -11.74 8.86 -13.37
CA ARG A 35 -12.54 8.32 -12.24
C ARG A 35 -11.79 7.37 -11.30
N TYR A 36 -10.66 6.82 -11.71
CA TYR A 36 -9.90 5.85 -10.91
C TYR A 36 -8.40 5.90 -11.24
N PHE A 37 -7.59 5.13 -10.54
CA PHE A 37 -6.15 5.02 -10.79
C PHE A 37 -5.83 3.84 -11.71
N THR A 38 -4.82 4.02 -12.55
CA THR A 38 -4.22 2.96 -13.35
C THR A 38 -2.71 2.97 -13.17
N ASP A 39 -2.08 1.84 -13.46
CA ASP A 39 -0.62 1.76 -13.55
C ASP A 39 -0.12 2.26 -14.92
N GLN A 40 1.19 2.18 -15.18
CA GLN A 40 1.74 2.66 -16.45
C GLN A 40 1.20 1.92 -17.68
N GLU A 41 0.76 0.67 -17.55
CA GLU A 41 0.21 -0.17 -18.63
C GLU A 41 -1.33 -0.07 -18.75
N GLY A 42 -1.96 0.78 -17.95
CA GLY A 42 -3.42 0.96 -17.97
C GLY A 42 -4.19 -0.07 -17.14
N LYS A 43 -3.49 -0.90 -16.36
CA LYS A 43 -4.14 -1.83 -15.43
C LYS A 43 -4.79 -1.03 -14.28
N PRO A 44 -6.08 -1.27 -13.95
CA PRO A 44 -6.71 -0.60 -12.82
C PRO A 44 -5.97 -0.85 -11.50
N PHE A 45 -5.83 0.21 -10.71
CA PHE A 45 -5.32 0.17 -9.35
C PHE A 45 -6.45 0.47 -8.38
N PHE A 46 -6.93 -0.55 -7.67
CA PHE A 46 -7.90 -0.38 -6.61
C PHE A 46 -7.20 0.06 -5.32
N TYR A 47 -7.50 1.26 -4.83
CA TYR A 47 -6.87 1.84 -3.65
C TYR A 47 -7.49 1.27 -2.37
N MET A 48 -6.89 0.22 -1.80
CA MET A 48 -7.31 -0.39 -0.54
C MET A 48 -6.29 -0.04 0.54
N ALA A 49 -6.63 0.99 1.33
CA ALA A 49 -5.70 1.61 2.26
C ALA A 49 -5.97 1.27 3.73
N GLU A 50 -4.90 1.25 4.50
CA GLU A 50 -4.92 1.35 5.97
C GLU A 50 -4.29 2.68 6.41
N THR A 51 -4.59 3.10 7.64
CA THR A 51 -4.16 4.37 8.24
C THR A 51 -3.27 4.21 9.49
N PRO A 52 -2.11 3.52 9.41
CA PRO A 52 -1.20 3.42 10.54
C PRO A 52 -0.35 4.69 10.67
N TRP A 53 -1.00 5.79 11.06
CA TRP A 53 -0.41 7.14 11.05
C TRP A 53 0.97 7.21 11.69
N LEU A 54 1.17 6.54 12.82
CA LEU A 54 2.37 6.64 13.64
C LEU A 54 3.35 5.46 13.46
N LEU A 55 3.21 4.70 12.37
CA LEU A 55 3.99 3.49 12.07
C LEU A 55 5.50 3.71 12.23
N ILE A 56 6.05 4.76 11.61
CA ILE A 56 7.49 5.07 11.63
C ILE A 56 7.95 5.50 13.03
N GLN A 57 7.09 6.15 13.81
CA GLN A 57 7.45 6.69 15.12
C GLN A 57 7.45 5.61 16.21
N HIS A 58 6.51 4.65 16.17
CA HIS A 58 6.25 3.74 17.28
C HIS A 58 6.76 2.31 17.09
N LEU A 59 7.12 1.91 15.86
CA LEU A 59 7.53 0.53 15.59
C LEU A 59 9.01 0.45 15.23
N THR A 60 9.64 -0.67 15.58
CA THR A 60 10.93 -1.05 15.00
C THR A 60 10.72 -1.52 13.56
N ARG A 61 11.80 -1.59 12.79
CA ARG A 61 11.80 -2.12 11.43
C ARG A 61 11.23 -3.53 11.35
N GLU A 62 11.54 -4.38 12.31
CA GLU A 62 11.07 -5.77 12.37
C GLU A 62 9.55 -5.81 12.58
N GLU A 63 9.03 -5.00 13.50
CA GLU A 63 7.59 -4.87 13.74
C GLU A 63 6.86 -4.25 12.54
N ILE A 64 7.49 -3.31 11.82
CA ILE A 64 6.94 -2.75 10.58
C ILE A 64 6.81 -3.84 9.50
N ILE A 65 7.81 -4.70 9.37
CA ILE A 65 7.77 -5.81 8.41
C ILE A 65 6.64 -6.78 8.77
N GLU A 66 6.58 -7.22 10.02
CA GLU A 66 5.50 -8.11 10.50
C GLU A 66 4.12 -7.50 10.28
N PHE A 67 3.97 -6.21 10.59
CA PHE A 67 2.76 -5.45 10.31
C PHE A 67 2.42 -5.46 8.82
N MET A 68 3.37 -5.10 7.96
CA MET A 68 3.15 -5.03 6.50
C MET A 68 2.81 -6.39 5.88
N ASP A 69 3.42 -7.47 6.36
CA ASP A 69 3.12 -8.83 5.91
C ASP A 69 1.67 -9.21 6.26
N LEU A 70 1.25 -8.96 7.50
CA LEU A 70 -0.13 -9.20 7.93
C LEU A 70 -1.13 -8.35 7.13
N ARG A 71 -0.80 -7.10 6.79
CA ARG A 71 -1.65 -6.23 5.98
C ARG A 71 -1.77 -6.68 4.54
N LYS A 72 -0.67 -7.18 3.98
CA LYS A 72 -0.65 -7.78 2.65
C LYS A 72 -1.52 -9.04 2.60
N GLU A 73 -1.45 -9.90 3.62
CA GLU A 73 -2.32 -11.08 3.75
C GLU A 73 -3.81 -10.72 3.83
N GLN A 74 -4.13 -9.57 4.42
CA GLN A 74 -5.48 -9.03 4.52
C GLN A 74 -5.95 -8.28 3.25
N GLY A 75 -5.08 -8.13 2.24
CA GLY A 75 -5.42 -7.53 0.95
C GLY A 75 -5.28 -6.00 0.87
N PHE A 76 -4.67 -5.35 1.86
CA PHE A 76 -4.30 -3.94 1.77
C PHE A 76 -3.14 -3.74 0.79
N ASN A 77 -3.17 -2.65 0.03
CA ASN A 77 -2.13 -2.31 -0.95
C ASN A 77 -1.63 -0.86 -0.85
N VAL A 78 -2.15 -0.08 0.11
CA VAL A 78 -1.67 1.26 0.44
C VAL A 78 -1.63 1.44 1.95
N LEU A 79 -0.59 2.12 2.46
CA LEU A 79 -0.51 2.58 3.85
C LEU A 79 -0.45 4.11 3.85
N GLN A 80 -1.34 4.74 4.61
CA GLN A 80 -1.34 6.18 4.85
C GLN A 80 -0.62 6.43 6.18
N ILE A 81 0.55 7.03 6.11
CA ILE A 81 1.45 7.24 7.25
C ILE A 81 1.83 8.70 7.40
N HIS A 82 2.19 9.09 8.61
CA HIS A 82 2.93 10.32 8.83
C HIS A 82 4.42 10.04 8.73
N LEU A 83 5.10 10.77 7.84
CA LEU A 83 6.55 10.74 7.74
C LEU A 83 7.19 11.39 8.98
N LEU A 84 6.55 12.41 9.54
CA LEU A 84 6.99 13.19 10.69
C LEU A 84 6.03 12.97 11.87
N PRO A 85 6.47 13.14 13.13
CA PRO A 85 5.57 13.08 14.28
C PRO A 85 4.45 14.11 14.18
N PHE A 86 3.24 13.73 14.60
CA PHE A 86 2.08 14.63 14.52
C PHE A 86 2.05 15.62 15.67
N ILE A 87 1.94 15.16 16.93
CA ILE A 87 1.94 16.02 18.11
C ILE A 87 2.53 15.27 19.32
N PRO A 88 3.51 15.86 20.01
CA PRO A 88 4.37 16.96 19.61
C PRO A 88 5.32 16.52 18.51
N ILE A 89 5.60 17.47 17.63
CA ILE A 89 6.35 17.29 16.37
C ILE A 89 7.81 16.91 16.66
N ASN A 90 8.36 17.38 17.79
CA ASN A 90 9.71 17.09 18.22
C ASN A 90 9.73 15.97 19.27
N ARG A 91 9.58 14.72 18.83
CA ARG A 91 9.81 13.51 19.62
C ARG A 91 10.67 12.52 18.84
N PRO A 92 11.56 11.76 19.50
CA PRO A 92 12.30 10.73 18.82
C PRO A 92 11.40 9.57 18.39
N ASN A 93 11.82 8.83 17.36
CA ASN A 93 11.24 7.54 17.03
C ASN A 93 11.60 6.48 18.11
N ARG A 94 11.13 5.25 17.93
CA ARG A 94 11.39 4.13 18.86
C ARG A 94 12.88 3.81 19.06
N TYR A 95 13.76 4.25 18.15
CA TYR A 95 15.21 4.10 18.27
C TYR A 95 15.89 5.25 19.01
N GLY A 96 15.15 6.29 19.41
CA GLY A 96 15.73 7.49 20.02
C GLY A 96 16.21 8.52 18.99
N GLU A 97 15.93 8.33 17.70
CA GLU A 97 16.36 9.22 16.63
C GLU A 97 15.38 10.37 16.46
N TRP A 98 15.91 11.60 16.42
CA TRP A 98 15.11 12.81 16.27
C TRP A 98 14.79 13.08 14.79
N PRO A 99 13.56 13.55 14.49
CA PRO A 99 13.15 13.86 13.12
C PRO A 99 13.91 15.06 12.52
N PHE A 100 14.46 15.94 13.36
CA PHE A 100 15.19 17.14 12.98
C PHE A 100 16.47 17.28 13.81
N THR A 101 17.51 17.87 13.22
CA THR A 101 18.68 18.38 13.94
C THR A 101 18.40 19.78 14.50
N ASP A 102 19.18 20.22 15.50
CA ASP A 102 19.28 21.63 15.93
C ASP A 102 18.00 22.34 16.41
N PHE A 103 16.96 21.61 16.84
CA PHE A 103 15.77 22.17 17.50
C PHE A 103 14.89 23.10 16.65
N ASP A 104 15.02 23.04 15.31
CA ASP A 104 14.33 23.93 14.36
C ASP A 104 12.80 24.02 14.53
N PHE A 105 12.16 23.02 15.15
CA PHE A 105 10.69 22.91 15.27
C PHE A 105 10.19 22.59 16.69
N GLN A 106 10.90 23.00 17.76
CA GLN A 106 10.49 22.67 19.14
C GLN A 106 9.21 23.36 19.66
N ASN A 107 8.76 24.45 19.03
CA ASN A 107 7.74 25.35 19.56
C ASN A 107 6.39 25.32 18.79
N GLN A 108 6.10 24.25 18.05
CA GLN A 108 4.83 24.07 17.33
C GLN A 108 4.00 22.91 17.87
#